data_AF-X6MY17-F1
#
_entry.id   AF-X6MY17-F1
#
_cell.length_a   1.000
_cell.length_b   1.000
_cell.length_c   1.000
_cell.angle_alpha   90.00
_cell.angle_beta   90.00
_cell.angle_gamma   90.00
#
_symmetry.space_group_name_H-M   'P 1'
#
loop_
_entity.id
_entity.type
_entity.pdbx_description
1 polymer ?
#
loop_
_entity_poly.entity_id
_entity_poly.type
_entity_poly.pdbx_seq_one_letter_code
_entity_poly.pdbx_strand_id
1 'polypeptide(L)'
;TIFYLKFDEAWRPYQVWKHVLGEKTSSDELVMEEKDPKFRVDATRSRSGDYVFFNIGSATTDEVWFLSMDKLKGSAKRELKCVAKREQNVEYSVAHHGQEFLILTNKDNATNFKLMTAPCSDPGNWKEVIPHSKDLTLLRAHTFKDFVVIEQRGEGLSQFRIRYKSGVCVCVNQ
;
A
#
# COMPACT_ATOMS: atom_id res chain seq x y z
N THR A 1 8.70 -16.82 8.91
CA THR A 1 9.35 -15.50 8.84
C THR A 1 8.42 -14.45 9.37
N ILE A 2 8.95 -13.48 10.13
CA ILE A 2 8.22 -12.34 10.67
C ILE A 2 8.93 -11.06 10.22
N PHE A 3 8.17 -10.03 9.86
CA PHE A 3 8.69 -8.67 9.73
C PHE A 3 8.29 -7.87 10.97
N TYR A 4 9.23 -7.11 11.53
CA TYR A 4 8.99 -6.31 12.72
C TYR A 4 9.66 -4.94 12.62
N LEU A 5 9.17 -4.00 13.41
CA LEU A 5 9.63 -2.61 13.41
C LEU A 5 10.63 -2.38 14.55
N LYS A 6 11.65 -1.56 14.30
CA LYS A 6 12.44 -0.91 15.35
C LYS A 6 12.16 0.58 15.35
N PHE A 7 12.16 1.12 16.56
CA PHE A 7 11.85 2.51 16.85
C PHE A 7 13.13 3.26 17.20
N ASP A 8 13.21 4.54 16.83
CA ASP A 8 14.27 5.43 17.29
C ASP A 8 13.95 6.00 18.69
N GLU A 9 14.82 6.89 19.19
CA GLU A 9 14.67 7.51 20.52
C GLU A 9 13.36 8.31 20.67
N ALA A 10 12.78 8.77 19.57
CA ALA A 10 11.52 9.52 19.55
C ALA A 10 10.28 8.60 19.41
N TRP A 11 10.44 7.27 19.56
CA TRP A 11 9.37 6.29 19.34
C TRP A 11 8.79 6.36 17.92
N ARG A 12 9.59 6.75 16.93
CA ARG A 12 9.22 6.70 15.52
C ARG A 12 9.68 5.38 14.92
N PRO A 13 8.81 4.60 14.26
CA PRO A 13 9.24 3.40 13.57
C PRO A 13 10.06 3.81 12.34
N TYR A 14 11.34 3.44 12.31
CA TYR A 14 12.28 3.89 11.28
C TYR A 14 13.00 2.74 10.57
N GLN A 15 12.92 1.52 11.11
CA GLN A 15 13.48 0.34 10.47
C GLN A 15 12.49 -0.81 10.41
N VAL A 16 12.55 -1.56 9.31
CA VAL A 16 11.88 -2.86 9.16
C VAL A 16 12.94 -3.96 9.12
N TRP A 17 12.76 -4.96 9.98
CA TRP A 17 13.65 -6.11 10.11
C TRP A 17 12.91 -7.39 9.76
N LYS A 18 13.63 -8.37 9.22
CA LYS A 18 13.14 -9.71 8.92
C LYS A 18 13.79 -10.72 9.85
N HIS A 19 12.96 -11.54 10.49
CA HIS A 19 13.36 -12.64 11.34
C HIS A 19 12.88 -13.98 10.78
N VAL A 20 13.76 -14.99 10.80
CA VAL A 20 13.40 -16.38 10.47
C VAL A 20 13.17 -17.15 11.77
N LEU A 21 11.97 -17.72 11.93
CA LEU A 21 11.61 -18.44 13.15
C LEU A 21 12.57 -19.61 13.39
N GLY A 22 13.10 -19.70 14.61
CA GLY A 22 14.07 -20.71 15.00
C GLY A 22 15.53 -20.30 14.81
N GLU A 23 15.81 -19.19 14.13
CA GLU A 23 17.15 -18.62 14.02
C GLU A 23 17.43 -17.63 15.16
N LYS A 24 18.71 -17.25 15.33
CA LYS A 24 19.12 -16.24 16.32
C LYS A 24 18.75 -14.85 15.82
N THR A 25 18.32 -13.95 16.71
CA THR A 25 18.00 -12.55 16.37
C THR A 25 19.18 -11.75 15.84
N SER A 26 20.42 -12.17 16.16
CA SER A 26 21.64 -11.58 15.58
C SER A 26 21.78 -11.85 14.07
N SER A 27 21.01 -12.79 13.52
CA SER A 27 20.95 -13.13 12.10
C SER A 27 19.83 -12.38 11.37
N ASP A 28 19.06 -11.54 12.07
CA ASP A 28 17.98 -10.77 11.47
C ASP A 28 18.51 -9.82 10.39
N GLU A 29 17.76 -9.74 9.29
CA GLU A 29 18.10 -8.92 8.14
C GLU A 29 17.44 -7.54 8.28
N LEU A 30 18.22 -6.46 8.22
CA LEU A 30 17.68 -5.10 8.02
C LEU A 30 17.16 -4.98 6.59
N VAL A 31 15.85 -4.85 6.44
CA VAL A 31 15.16 -4.79 5.14
C VAL A 31 15.07 -3.36 4.64
N MET A 32 14.67 -2.45 5.51
CA MET A 32 14.43 -1.04 5.18
C MET A 32 14.80 -0.16 6.36
N GLU A 33 15.38 1.01 6.06
CA GLU A 33 15.71 2.06 7.04
C GLU A 33 15.33 3.43 6.44
N GLU A 34 14.57 4.22 7.19
CA GLU A 34 14.20 5.59 6.85
C GLU A 34 14.93 6.58 7.77
N LYS A 35 15.76 7.41 7.15
CA LYS A 35 16.66 8.34 7.82
C LYS A 35 16.04 9.72 8.02
N ASP A 36 15.07 10.09 7.19
CA ASP A 36 14.35 11.35 7.35
C ASP A 36 13.33 11.23 8.51
N PRO A 37 13.47 12.02 9.59
CA PRO A 37 12.59 11.93 10.74
C PRO A 37 11.13 12.34 10.45
N LYS A 38 10.85 12.95 9.29
CA LYS A 38 9.47 13.26 8.86
C LYS A 38 8.69 12.01 8.44
N PHE A 39 9.39 10.93 8.09
CA PHE A 39 8.80 9.72 7.56
C PHE A 39 8.83 8.59 8.57
N ARG A 40 7.83 7.72 8.50
CA ARG A 40 7.69 6.49 9.29
C ARG A 40 7.69 5.30 8.37
N VAL A 41 8.16 4.15 8.85
CA VAL A 41 8.04 2.89 8.10
C VAL A 41 7.05 1.94 8.75
N ASP A 42 6.34 1.18 7.92
CA ASP A 42 5.60 0.00 8.35
C ASP A 42 5.81 -1.17 7.38
N ALA A 43 5.29 -2.34 7.76
CA ALA A 43 5.16 -3.48 6.87
C ALA A 43 3.77 -4.11 7.00
N THR A 44 3.13 -4.37 5.86
CA THR A 44 1.78 -4.94 5.81
C THR A 44 1.72 -6.10 4.82
N ARG A 45 1.03 -7.17 5.19
CA ARG A 45 0.80 -8.29 4.27
C ARG A 45 -0.44 -7.99 3.42
N SER A 46 -0.32 -8.18 2.11
CA SER A 46 -1.47 -8.17 1.20
C SER A 46 -2.56 -9.14 1.66
N ARG A 47 -3.82 -8.84 1.34
CA ARG A 47 -4.96 -9.66 1.76
C ARG A 47 -4.98 -11.05 1.10
N SER A 48 -4.42 -11.19 -0.09
CA SER A 48 -4.23 -12.50 -0.72
C SER A 48 -3.10 -13.31 -0.08
N GLY A 49 -2.16 -12.66 0.60
CA GLY A 49 -0.98 -13.30 1.16
C GLY A 49 0.18 -13.48 0.16
N ASP A 50 0.10 -12.91 -1.05
CA ASP A 50 1.12 -13.08 -2.10
C ASP A 50 2.26 -12.06 -2.02
N TYR A 51 2.01 -10.93 -1.35
CA TYR A 51 2.94 -9.82 -1.22
C TYR A 51 3.02 -9.29 0.22
N VAL A 52 4.19 -8.75 0.56
CA VAL A 52 4.40 -7.83 1.69
C VAL A 52 4.68 -6.45 1.12
N PHE A 53 3.96 -5.44 1.59
CA PHE A 53 4.20 -4.04 1.31
C PHE A 53 4.99 -3.42 2.46
N PHE A 54 5.94 -2.56 2.13
CA PHE A 54 6.72 -1.76 3.06
C PHE A 54 6.40 -0.31 2.74
N ASN A 55 5.65 0.32 3.64
CA ASN A 55 5.17 1.67 3.43
C ASN A 55 6.10 2.65 4.14
N ILE A 56 6.47 3.71 3.44
CA ILE A 56 7.16 4.86 4.00
C ILE A 56 6.22 6.05 3.84
N GLY A 57 5.81 6.66 4.95
CA GLY A 57 4.81 7.73 4.93
C GLY A 57 5.17 8.89 5.84
N SER A 58 4.92 10.10 5.37
CA SER A 58 4.92 11.34 6.16
C SER A 58 3.49 11.86 6.33
N ALA A 59 3.30 13.14 6.65
CA ALA A 59 1.97 13.73 6.69
C ALA A 59 1.36 13.99 5.31
N THR A 60 2.18 14.05 4.24
CA THR A 60 1.73 14.45 2.90
C THR A 60 2.40 13.71 1.75
N THR A 61 3.27 12.75 2.04
CA THR A 61 4.08 12.08 1.01
C THR A 61 4.28 10.62 1.38
N ASP A 62 4.03 9.73 0.42
CA ASP A 62 4.21 8.28 0.57
C ASP A 62 5.20 7.68 -0.43
N GLU A 63 5.77 6.53 -0.06
CA GLU A 63 6.54 5.63 -0.91
C GLU A 63 6.23 4.19 -0.51
N VAL A 64 5.85 3.34 -1.47
CA VAL A 64 5.55 1.93 -1.21
C VAL A 64 6.53 1.05 -1.95
N TRP A 65 7.17 0.17 -1.20
CA TRP A 65 7.96 -0.93 -1.72
C TRP A 65 7.22 -2.25 -1.48
N PHE A 66 7.53 -3.27 -2.26
CA PHE A 66 6.92 -4.58 -2.11
C PHE A 66 7.92 -5.70 -2.34
N LEU A 67 7.60 -6.84 -1.72
CA LEU A 67 8.28 -8.11 -1.87
C LEU A 67 7.23 -9.18 -2.17
N SER A 68 7.47 -10.02 -3.17
CA SER A 68 6.64 -11.21 -3.36
C SER A 68 7.02 -12.30 -2.37
N MET A 69 6.02 -12.98 -1.84
CA MET A 69 6.19 -14.00 -0.81
C MET A 69 6.95 -15.25 -1.32
N ASP A 70 7.01 -15.47 -2.64
CA ASP A 70 7.82 -16.52 -3.26
C ASP A 70 9.33 -16.26 -3.12
N LYS A 71 9.75 -14.99 -3.01
CA LYS A 71 11.15 -14.57 -2.80
C LYS A 71 11.57 -14.49 -1.34
N LEU A 72 10.67 -14.81 -0.41
CA LEU A 72 10.90 -14.62 1.03
C LEU A 72 12.07 -15.45 1.60
N LYS A 73 12.45 -16.55 0.94
CA LYS A 73 13.58 -17.40 1.33
C LYS A 73 14.94 -16.70 1.14
N GLY A 74 15.05 -15.79 0.17
CA GLY A 74 16.27 -15.03 -0.12
C GLY A 74 16.43 -13.79 0.76
N SER A 75 17.37 -12.91 0.42
CA SER A 75 17.48 -11.59 1.06
C SER A 75 16.28 -10.73 0.67
N ALA A 76 15.47 -10.35 1.66
CA ALA A 76 14.31 -9.50 1.41
C ALA A 76 14.74 -8.14 0.84
N LYS A 77 15.85 -7.58 1.34
CA LYS A 77 16.37 -6.28 0.89
C LYS A 77 16.71 -6.25 -0.60
N ARG A 78 17.29 -7.35 -1.14
CA ARG A 78 17.68 -7.44 -2.55
C ARG A 78 16.50 -7.62 -3.50
N GLU A 79 15.39 -8.11 -2.99
CA GLU A 79 14.19 -8.46 -3.77
C GLU A 79 13.11 -7.35 -3.71
N LEU A 80 13.36 -6.28 -2.95
CA LEU A 80 12.45 -5.14 -2.86
C LEU A 80 12.30 -4.46 -4.22
N LYS A 81 11.04 -4.25 -4.60
CA LYS A 81 10.65 -3.46 -5.77
C LYS A 81 9.85 -2.25 -5.32
N CYS A 82 10.09 -1.11 -5.94
CA CYS A 82 9.34 0.12 -5.66
C CYS A 82 8.10 0.16 -6.54
N VAL A 83 6.95 0.56 -5.98
CA VAL A 83 5.74 0.84 -6.76
C VAL A 83 5.90 2.15 -7.52
N ALA A 84 6.19 3.23 -6.78
CA ALA A 84 6.62 4.50 -7.34
C ALA A 84 7.51 5.24 -6.32
N LYS A 85 8.52 5.96 -6.80
CA LYS A 85 9.35 6.80 -5.91
C LYS A 85 8.50 7.92 -5.32
N ARG A 86 8.80 8.35 -4.09
CA ARG A 86 8.09 9.45 -3.46
C ARG A 86 8.16 10.74 -4.27
N GLU A 87 7.05 11.46 -4.30
CA GLU A 87 6.91 12.79 -4.87
C GLU A 87 6.29 13.69 -3.81
N GLN A 88 6.83 14.89 -3.60
CA GLN A 88 6.38 15.77 -2.52
C GLN A 88 4.89 16.11 -2.67
N ASN A 89 4.13 15.98 -1.58
CA ASN A 89 2.68 16.17 -1.52
C ASN A 89 1.86 15.13 -2.29
N VAL A 90 2.48 14.02 -2.70
CA VAL A 90 1.77 12.87 -3.29
C VAL A 90 1.65 11.77 -2.25
N GLU A 91 0.40 11.55 -1.83
CA GLU A 91 -0.02 10.47 -0.96
C GLU A 91 -0.55 9.32 -1.82
N TYR A 92 -0.20 8.10 -1.45
CA TYR A 92 -0.79 6.92 -2.04
C TYR A 92 -0.68 5.66 -1.18
N SER A 93 -1.67 4.78 -1.32
CA SER A 93 -1.67 3.44 -0.73
C SER A 93 -1.88 2.38 -1.79
N VAL A 94 -1.41 1.16 -1.50
CA VAL A 94 -1.40 0.05 -2.47
C VAL A 94 -2.11 -1.18 -1.90
N ALA A 95 -3.00 -1.77 -2.70
CA ALA A 95 -3.65 -3.03 -2.40
C ALA A 95 -3.48 -4.02 -3.57
N HIS A 96 -3.22 -5.29 -3.26
CA HIS A 96 -3.11 -6.33 -4.28
C HIS A 96 -4.49 -6.91 -4.64
N HIS A 97 -4.75 -7.09 -5.94
CA HIS A 97 -5.94 -7.76 -6.46
C HIS A 97 -5.67 -8.47 -7.80
N GLY A 98 -5.50 -9.80 -7.77
CA GLY A 98 -5.34 -10.61 -8.98
C GLY A 98 -3.93 -10.48 -9.56
N GLN A 99 -3.78 -9.82 -10.71
CA GLN A 99 -2.49 -9.54 -11.34
C GLN A 99 -2.13 -8.05 -11.30
N GLU A 100 -2.91 -7.28 -10.54
CA GLU A 100 -2.79 -5.83 -10.47
C GLU A 100 -2.67 -5.34 -9.03
N PHE A 101 -2.04 -4.18 -8.90
CA PHE A 101 -2.09 -3.34 -7.74
C PHE A 101 -3.14 -2.25 -7.95
N LEU A 102 -4.03 -2.08 -6.98
CA LEU A 102 -4.91 -0.93 -6.87
C LEU A 102 -4.20 0.14 -6.05
N ILE A 103 -4.22 1.36 -6.56
CA ILE A 103 -3.44 2.48 -6.05
C ILE A 103 -4.40 3.63 -5.79
N LEU A 104 -4.66 3.92 -4.53
CA LEU A 104 -5.46 5.08 -4.13
C LEU A 104 -4.49 6.24 -3.93
N THR A 105 -4.63 7.32 -4.70
CA THR A 105 -3.65 8.42 -4.69
C THR A 105 -4.29 9.80 -4.87
N ASN A 106 -3.66 10.84 -4.32
CA ASN A 106 -4.01 12.24 -4.54
C ASN A 106 -3.24 12.90 -5.72
N LYS A 107 -2.44 12.11 -6.47
CA LYS A 107 -1.64 12.58 -7.61
C LYS A 107 -2.47 13.39 -8.62
N ASP A 108 -1.83 14.37 -9.25
CA ASP A 108 -2.43 15.29 -10.24
C ASP A 108 -3.52 16.20 -9.64
N ASN A 109 -3.29 16.68 -8.41
CA ASN A 109 -4.22 17.52 -7.63
C ASN A 109 -5.58 16.85 -7.36
N ALA A 110 -5.60 15.52 -7.26
CA ALA A 110 -6.79 14.77 -6.87
C ALA A 110 -6.99 14.85 -5.36
N THR A 111 -7.39 16.01 -4.83
CA THR A 111 -7.49 16.26 -3.37
C THR A 111 -8.46 15.33 -2.65
N ASN A 112 -9.45 14.79 -3.36
CA ASN A 112 -10.38 13.78 -2.87
C ASN A 112 -9.99 12.34 -3.24
N PHE A 113 -8.73 12.16 -3.66
CA PHE A 113 -8.14 10.93 -4.17
C PHE A 113 -8.83 10.41 -5.44
N LYS A 114 -8.09 9.58 -6.17
CA LYS A 114 -8.56 8.80 -7.31
C LYS A 114 -8.03 7.38 -7.19
N LEU A 115 -8.71 6.44 -7.83
CA LEU A 115 -8.27 5.05 -7.87
C LEU A 115 -7.58 4.77 -9.20
N MET A 116 -6.35 4.31 -9.11
CA MET A 116 -5.53 3.85 -10.23
C MET A 116 -5.29 2.34 -10.12
N THR A 117 -4.85 1.72 -11.20
CA THR A 117 -4.36 0.33 -11.24
C THR A 117 -3.01 0.27 -11.94
N ALA A 118 -2.17 -0.70 -11.59
CA ALA A 118 -0.95 -1.02 -12.31
C ALA A 118 -0.71 -2.53 -12.30
N PRO A 119 -0.17 -3.13 -13.38
CA PRO A 119 0.24 -4.53 -13.35
C PRO A 119 1.28 -4.80 -12.26
N CYS A 120 1.19 -5.90 -11.52
CA CYS A 120 2.19 -6.27 -10.50
C CYS A 120 3.60 -6.42 -11.10
N SER A 121 3.70 -6.73 -12.39
CA SER A 121 4.95 -6.84 -13.15
C SER A 121 5.54 -5.49 -13.58
N ASP A 122 4.71 -4.44 -13.65
CA ASP A 122 5.07 -3.10 -14.11
C ASP A 122 4.36 -2.04 -13.23
N PRO A 123 4.74 -1.96 -11.93
CA PRO A 123 3.96 -1.26 -10.92
C PRO A 123 4.00 0.27 -11.04
N GLY A 124 4.86 0.82 -11.89
CA GLY A 124 4.93 2.26 -12.19
C GLY A 124 3.97 2.73 -13.28
N ASN A 125 3.33 1.79 -14.00
CA ASN A 125 2.46 2.07 -15.15
C ASN A 125 0.99 2.24 -14.71
N TRP A 126 0.70 3.37 -14.09
CA TRP A 126 -0.59 3.63 -13.46
C TRP A 126 -1.65 4.03 -14.49
N LYS A 127 -2.81 3.37 -14.43
CA LYS A 127 -3.99 3.65 -15.26
C LYS A 127 -5.20 3.95 -14.39
N GLU A 128 -6.00 4.93 -14.79
CA GLU A 128 -7.15 5.35 -14.00
C GLU A 128 -8.30 4.32 -14.03
N VAL A 129 -8.91 4.11 -12.86
CA VAL A 129 -10.05 3.18 -12.65
C VAL A 129 -11.27 3.92 -12.11
N ILE A 130 -11.05 4.85 -11.18
CA ILE A 130 -12.07 5.79 -10.69
C ILE A 130 -11.43 7.18 -10.71
N PRO A 131 -11.94 8.10 -11.55
CA PRO A 131 -11.41 9.45 -11.61
C PRO A 131 -11.64 10.20 -10.31
N HIS A 132 -10.87 11.27 -10.12
CA HIS A 132 -11.11 12.24 -9.06
C HIS A 132 -12.51 12.86 -9.16
N SER A 133 -13.14 13.11 -8.01
CA SER A 133 -14.42 13.82 -7.91
C SER A 133 -14.36 14.92 -6.85
N LYS A 134 -15.02 16.05 -7.10
CA LYS A 134 -15.17 17.12 -6.10
C LYS A 134 -16.15 16.76 -4.98
N ASP A 135 -17.05 15.82 -5.24
CA ASP A 135 -18.18 15.50 -4.35
C ASP A 135 -17.97 14.21 -3.56
N LEU A 136 -17.02 13.37 -3.98
CA LEU A 136 -16.73 12.07 -3.37
C LEU A 136 -15.26 11.96 -3.02
N THR A 137 -14.95 11.76 -1.73
CA THR A 137 -13.62 11.41 -1.26
C THR A 137 -13.47 9.90 -1.21
N LEU A 138 -12.48 9.35 -1.90
CA LEU A 138 -12.12 7.94 -1.78
C LEU A 138 -11.18 7.75 -0.58
N LEU A 139 -11.50 6.82 0.32
CA LEU A 139 -10.78 6.63 1.59
C LEU A 139 -9.89 5.40 1.58
N ARG A 140 -10.41 4.24 1.14
CA ARG A 140 -9.65 2.97 1.06
C ARG A 140 -10.20 2.03 0.00
N ALA A 141 -9.35 1.12 -0.47
CA ALA A 141 -9.74 -0.03 -1.29
C ALA A 141 -9.46 -1.35 -0.55
N HIS A 142 -10.51 -2.12 -0.28
CA HIS A 142 -10.43 -3.44 0.33
C HIS A 142 -10.60 -4.52 -0.73
N THR A 143 -9.58 -5.37 -0.89
CA THR A 143 -9.56 -6.38 -1.96
C THR A 143 -9.99 -7.76 -1.46
N PHE A 144 -10.89 -8.40 -2.20
CA PHE A 144 -11.33 -9.78 -1.99
C PHE A 144 -11.07 -10.58 -3.27
N LYS A 145 -11.30 -11.89 -3.23
CA LYS A 145 -11.03 -12.76 -4.38
C LYS A 145 -11.80 -12.33 -5.64
N ASP A 146 -13.07 -11.94 -5.49
CA ASP A 146 -13.99 -11.72 -6.60
C ASP A 146 -14.52 -10.28 -6.71
N PHE A 147 -14.25 -9.45 -5.71
CA PHE A 147 -14.71 -8.07 -5.66
C PHE A 147 -13.77 -7.17 -4.86
N VAL A 148 -13.94 -5.86 -5.04
CA VAL A 148 -13.26 -4.81 -4.30
C VAL A 148 -14.33 -3.93 -3.65
N VAL A 149 -14.14 -3.59 -2.38
CA VAL A 149 -14.96 -2.60 -1.68
C VAL A 149 -14.17 -1.31 -1.57
N ILE A 150 -14.71 -0.24 -2.11
CA ILE A 150 -14.17 1.11 -1.97
C ILE A 150 -14.94 1.81 -0.86
N GLU A 151 -14.24 2.12 0.22
CA GLU A 151 -14.72 3.02 1.27
C GLU A 151 -14.61 4.45 0.74
N GLN A 152 -15.73 5.19 0.73
CA GLN A 152 -15.78 6.55 0.21
C GLN A 152 -16.68 7.41 1.11
N ARG A 153 -16.55 8.74 0.99
CA ARG A 153 -17.40 9.70 1.69
C ARG A 153 -17.99 10.69 0.70
N GLY A 154 -19.31 10.90 0.80
CA GLY A 154 -20.07 11.80 -0.07
C GLY A 154 -21.26 12.37 0.68
N GLU A 155 -21.60 13.63 0.43
CA GLU A 155 -22.74 14.30 1.09
C GLU A 155 -22.67 14.24 2.63
N GLY A 156 -21.44 14.20 3.18
CA GLY A 156 -21.19 14.08 4.62
C GLY A 156 -21.26 12.65 5.18
N LEU A 157 -21.77 11.68 4.41
CA LEU A 157 -22.02 10.29 4.82
C LEU A 157 -20.94 9.33 4.33
N SER A 158 -20.68 8.28 5.13
CA SER A 158 -19.85 7.15 4.72
C SER A 158 -20.64 6.26 3.76
N GLN A 159 -20.00 5.84 2.68
CA GLN A 159 -20.59 5.01 1.64
C GLN A 159 -19.61 3.89 1.24
N PHE A 160 -20.14 2.76 0.79
CA PHE A 160 -19.36 1.67 0.25
C PHE A 160 -19.74 1.41 -1.20
N ARG A 161 -18.74 1.37 -2.08
CA ARG A 161 -18.91 0.97 -3.48
C ARG A 161 -18.28 -0.41 -3.69
N ILE A 162 -19.07 -1.39 -4.08
CA ILE A 162 -18.62 -2.75 -4.39
C ILE A 162 -18.43 -2.87 -5.90
N ARG A 163 -17.24 -3.26 -6.34
CA ARG A 163 -16.90 -3.57 -7.74
C ARG A 163 -16.57 -5.04 -7.88
N TYR A 164 -17.41 -5.78 -8.60
CA TYR A 164 -17.16 -7.18 -8.92
C TYR A 164 -16.24 -7.30 -10.13
N LYS A 165 -15.47 -8.39 -10.21
CA LYS A 165 -14.67 -8.74 -11.41
C LYS A 165 -15.51 -8.85 -12.68
N SER A 166 -16.79 -9.18 -12.57
CA SER A 166 -17.74 -9.21 -13.68
C SER A 166 -18.06 -7.83 -14.27
N GLY A 167 -17.61 -6.74 -13.63
CA GLY A 167 -17.91 -5.37 -14.03
C GLY A 167 -19.15 -4.77 -13.34
N VAL A 168 -19.91 -5.56 -12.58
CA VAL A 168 -21.06 -5.07 -11.79
C VAL A 168 -20.57 -4.14 -10.68
N CYS A 169 -21.25 -3.00 -10.50
CA CYS A 169 -20.97 -2.02 -9.46
C CYS A 169 -22.23 -1.76 -8.62
N VAL A 170 -22.10 -1.82 -7.30
CA VAL A 170 -23.21 -1.56 -6.35
C VAL A 170 -22.75 -0.53 -5.32
N CYS A 171 -23.54 0.51 -5.10
CA CYS A 171 -23.32 1.46 -4.01
C CYS A 171 -24.25 1.13 -2.84
N VAL A 172 -23.69 1.08 -1.64
CA VAL A 172 -24.41 0.85 -0.38
C VAL A 172 -24.18 2.08 0.50
N ASN A 173 -25.27 2.76 0.85
CA ASN A 173 -25.26 3.88 1.79
C ASN A 173 -25.58 3.35 3.19
N GLN A 174 -24.85 3.82 4.20
CA GLN A 174 -25.24 3.62 5.60
C GLN A 174 -26.27 4.65 6.03
#